data_AF-T0WSE3-F1
#
_entry.id   AF-T0WSE3-F1
#
_cell.length_a   1.000
_cell.length_b   1.000
_cell.length_c   1.000
_cell.angle_alpha   90.00
_cell.angle_beta   90.00
_cell.angle_gamma   90.00
#
_symmetry.space_group_name_H-M   'P 1'
#
loop_
_entity.id
_entity.type
_entity.pdbx_description
1 polymer ?
#
loop_
_entity_poly.entity_id
_entity_poly.type
_entity_poly.pdbx_seq_one_letter_code
_entity_poly.pdbx_strand_id
1 'polypeptide(L)'
;SGEIIPKEKSQVVMECRFDALNLSFPNKGIMEQVLHFLGITLSDLEVHNKSRYFYDEYFSFGHINFYRGEQGFLLECTGQGCRELELIFKEKKEDWRGFIAFCVLDFSAKCTRIDLALDEKYKEDGTNFDLRELIHLYYNNRNFNSFAVL
;
A
#
# COMPACT_ATOMS: atom_id res chain seq x y z
N SER A 1 10.33 -23.85 -28.20
CA SER A 1 9.85 -22.56 -28.70
C SER A 1 9.13 -21.86 -27.56
N GLY A 2 9.78 -20.90 -26.89
CA GLY A 2 9.11 -20.11 -25.85
C GLY A 2 8.23 -19.07 -26.54
N GLU A 3 6.93 -19.09 -26.28
CA GLU A 3 6.03 -18.05 -26.74
C GLU A 3 6.43 -16.71 -26.10
N ILE A 4 6.72 -15.73 -26.96
CA ILE A 4 6.91 -14.35 -26.55
C ILE A 4 5.52 -13.81 -26.25
N ILE A 5 5.18 -13.70 -24.97
CA ILE A 5 3.98 -12.99 -24.51
C ILE A 5 4.10 -11.55 -25.04
N PRO A 6 3.16 -11.07 -25.88
CA PRO A 6 3.23 -9.71 -26.40
C PRO A 6 3.21 -8.72 -25.23
N LYS A 7 4.29 -7.95 -25.06
CA LYS A 7 4.30 -6.85 -24.11
C LYS A 7 3.33 -5.79 -24.61
N GLU A 8 2.26 -5.59 -23.86
CA GLU A 8 1.21 -4.64 -24.18
C GLU A 8 1.83 -3.22 -24.27
N LYS A 9 1.69 -2.56 -25.43
CA LYS A 9 2.17 -1.19 -25.62
C LYS A 9 1.36 -0.24 -24.74
N SER A 10 1.88 0.07 -23.56
CA SER A 10 1.25 1.03 -22.65
C SER A 10 1.41 2.45 -23.19
N GLN A 11 0.29 3.11 -23.52
CA GLN A 11 0.23 4.55 -23.75
C GLN A 11 0.33 5.38 -22.45
N VAL A 12 0.40 4.74 -21.28
CA VAL A 12 0.45 5.39 -19.97
C VAL A 12 1.90 5.62 -19.56
N VAL A 13 2.24 6.89 -19.30
CA VAL A 13 3.60 7.40 -19.05
C VAL A 13 4.10 7.04 -17.64
N MET A 14 3.21 7.00 -16.65
CA MET A 14 3.47 6.57 -15.26
C MET A 14 2.15 6.13 -14.62
N GLU A 15 2.19 5.13 -13.75
CA GLU A 15 1.01 4.63 -13.03
C GLU A 15 1.16 4.84 -11.52
N CYS A 16 0.23 5.56 -10.90
CA CYS A 16 0.25 5.82 -9.46
C CYS A 16 -0.58 4.78 -8.72
N ARG A 17 -0.02 4.21 -7.65
CA ARG A 17 -0.66 3.15 -6.86
C ARG A 17 -0.37 3.32 -5.37
N PHE A 18 -1.29 2.86 -4.52
CA PHE A 18 -1.00 2.67 -3.10
C PHE A 18 0.04 1.56 -2.92
N ASP A 19 1.04 1.79 -2.09
CA ASP A 19 2.11 0.81 -1.78
C ASP A 19 2.27 0.55 -0.27
N ALA A 20 1.62 1.37 0.56
CA ALA A 20 1.33 1.03 1.94
C ALA A 20 0.13 1.84 2.43
N LEU A 21 -0.68 1.27 3.31
CA LEU A 21 -1.76 1.96 3.99
C LEU A 21 -1.93 1.42 5.40
N ASN A 22 -1.84 2.31 6.40
CA ASN A 22 -2.20 1.99 7.78
C ASN A 22 -3.31 2.92 8.25
N LEU A 23 -4.42 2.35 8.69
CA LEU A 23 -5.57 3.06 9.25
C LEU A 23 -5.78 2.62 10.70
N SER A 24 -5.70 3.56 11.64
CA SER A 24 -5.97 3.34 13.06
C SER A 24 -7.36 3.86 13.42
N PHE A 25 -8.16 2.99 14.01
CA PHE A 25 -9.54 3.23 14.42
C PHE A 25 -9.62 3.30 15.94
N PRO A 26 -10.34 4.27 16.51
CA PRO A 26 -10.39 4.48 17.96
C PRO A 26 -11.16 3.38 18.71
N ASN A 27 -12.04 2.65 18.04
CA ASN A 27 -12.85 1.59 18.63
C ASN A 27 -12.48 0.24 18.00
N LYS A 28 -12.14 -0.73 18.86
CA LYS A 28 -11.70 -2.08 18.46
C LYS A 28 -12.80 -2.92 17.80
N GLY A 29 -14.07 -2.65 18.12
CA GLY A 29 -15.23 -3.34 17.54
C GLY A 29 -15.66 -2.82 16.18
N ILE A 30 -14.85 -1.97 15.53
CA ILE A 30 -15.02 -1.52 14.13
C ILE A 30 -14.47 -2.57 13.15
N MET A 31 -13.62 -3.48 13.63
CA MET A 31 -12.98 -4.50 12.81
C MET A 31 -14.02 -5.31 12.03
N GLU A 32 -15.12 -5.71 12.67
CA GLU A 32 -16.18 -6.51 12.07
C GLU A 32 -16.89 -5.78 10.91
N GLN A 33 -17.07 -4.46 11.00
CA GLN A 33 -17.66 -3.63 9.93
C GLN A 33 -16.69 -3.48 8.76
N VAL A 34 -15.39 -3.34 9.04
CA VAL A 34 -14.36 -3.29 7.98
C VAL A 34 -14.26 -4.64 7.28
N LEU A 35 -14.25 -5.76 8.01
CA LEU A 35 -14.31 -7.10 7.43
C LEU A 35 -15.56 -7.28 6.57
N HIS A 36 -16.73 -6.84 7.06
CA HIS A 36 -17.97 -6.89 6.30
C HIS A 36 -17.92 -6.07 5.01
N PHE A 37 -17.37 -4.84 5.05
CA PHE A 37 -17.13 -4.03 3.86
C PHE A 37 -16.27 -4.79 2.85
N LEU A 38 -15.21 -5.45 3.32
CA LEU A 38 -14.32 -6.26 2.48
C LEU A 38 -14.94 -7.60 2.05
N GLY A 39 -16.07 -8.01 2.62
CA GLY A 39 -16.68 -9.32 2.36
C GLY A 39 -15.90 -10.49 2.98
N ILE A 40 -15.07 -10.21 3.98
CA ILE A 40 -14.27 -11.18 4.73
C ILE A 40 -15.02 -11.54 6.01
N THR A 41 -15.01 -12.80 6.39
CA THR A 41 -15.56 -13.27 7.67
C THR A 41 -14.44 -13.58 8.67
N LEU A 42 -14.76 -13.61 9.96
CA LEU A 42 -13.78 -13.97 11.00
C LEU A 42 -13.17 -15.37 10.78
N SER A 43 -13.91 -16.30 10.17
CA SER A 43 -13.42 -17.64 9.85
C SER A 43 -12.42 -17.68 8.69
N ASP A 44 -12.37 -16.64 7.87
CA ASP A 44 -11.40 -16.52 6.78
C ASP A 44 -10.04 -16.00 7.28
N LEU A 45 -9.96 -15.56 8.53
CA LEU A 45 -8.76 -14.95 9.10
C LEU A 45 -7.82 -15.99 9.70
N GLU A 46 -6.54 -15.80 9.43
CA GLU A 46 -5.47 -16.46 10.17
C GLU A 46 -5.26 -15.75 11.51
N VAL A 47 -5.27 -16.50 12.61
CA VAL A 47 -5.03 -15.98 13.96
C VAL A 47 -3.57 -16.18 14.35
N HIS A 48 -2.92 -15.12 14.81
CA HIS A 48 -1.51 -15.14 15.18
C HIS A 48 -1.34 -15.04 16.70
N ASN A 49 -0.56 -15.95 17.28
CA ASN A 49 -0.28 -16.00 18.73
C ASN A 49 0.81 -15.00 19.17
N LYS A 50 0.91 -13.84 18.54
CA LYS A 50 1.94 -12.82 18.82
C LYS A 50 1.29 -11.45 18.92
N SER A 51 1.60 -10.74 20.00
CA SER A 51 1.30 -9.32 20.09
C SER A 51 2.27 -8.52 19.23
N ARG A 52 1.77 -7.48 18.56
CA ARG A 52 2.56 -6.53 17.76
C ARG A 52 1.99 -5.14 17.95
N TYR A 53 2.85 -4.13 17.95
CA TYR A 53 2.46 -2.72 18.16
C TYR A 53 1.61 -2.50 19.43
N PHE A 54 1.83 -3.30 20.48
CA PHE A 54 1.05 -3.29 21.73
C PHE A 54 -0.44 -3.66 21.59
N TYR A 55 -0.85 -4.28 20.47
CA TYR A 55 -2.17 -4.89 20.31
C TYR A 55 -2.17 -6.31 20.88
N ASP A 56 -3.30 -6.67 21.50
CA ASP A 56 -3.50 -7.96 22.16
C ASP A 56 -3.73 -9.08 21.15
N GLU A 57 -4.39 -8.77 20.04
CA GLU A 57 -4.79 -9.71 19.01
C GLU A 57 -4.26 -9.29 17.63
N TYR A 58 -3.85 -10.27 16.84
CA TYR A 58 -3.36 -10.10 15.47
C TYR A 58 -3.99 -11.16 14.56
N PHE A 59 -4.60 -10.67 13.48
CA PHE A 59 -5.23 -11.46 12.44
C PHE A 59 -4.70 -11.05 11.07
N SER A 60 -4.72 -11.96 10.10
CA SER A 60 -4.46 -11.63 8.70
C SER A 60 -5.43 -12.31 7.74
N PHE A 61 -5.69 -11.65 6.63
CA PHE A 61 -6.26 -12.25 5.42
C PHE A 61 -5.24 -12.04 4.30
N GLY A 62 -4.49 -13.09 3.96
CA GLY A 62 -3.30 -12.93 3.12
C GLY A 62 -2.30 -11.94 3.73
N HIS A 63 -2.03 -10.85 3.02
CA HIS A 63 -1.12 -9.77 3.41
C HIS A 63 -1.86 -8.54 3.97
N ILE A 64 -3.17 -8.64 4.20
CA ILE A 64 -3.97 -7.62 4.88
C ILE A 64 -3.98 -7.96 6.38
N ASN A 65 -3.38 -7.08 7.18
CA ASN A 65 -3.19 -7.31 8.62
C ASN A 65 -4.19 -6.51 9.44
N PHE A 66 -4.74 -7.14 10.48
CA PHE A 66 -5.70 -6.56 11.41
C PHE A 66 -5.18 -6.74 12.84
N TYR A 67 -5.04 -5.65 13.58
CA TYR A 67 -4.61 -5.68 14.98
C TYR A 67 -5.70 -5.11 15.87
N ARG A 68 -6.04 -5.81 16.96
CA ARG A 68 -7.13 -5.44 17.87
C ARG A 68 -6.67 -5.44 19.33
N GLY A 69 -7.05 -4.42 20.08
CA GLY A 69 -6.61 -4.22 21.47
C GLY A 69 -7.30 -3.04 22.14
N GLU A 70 -6.94 -2.73 23.38
CA GLU A 70 -7.58 -1.65 24.15
C GLU A 70 -7.43 -0.25 23.51
N GLN A 71 -6.32 0.00 22.79
CA GLN A 71 -6.13 1.24 22.02
C GLN A 71 -7.01 1.36 20.77
N GLY A 72 -7.73 0.29 20.39
CA GLY A 72 -8.62 0.28 19.23
C GLY A 72 -8.29 -0.82 18.22
N PHE A 73 -8.40 -0.48 16.94
CA PHE A 73 -8.18 -1.37 15.82
C PHE A 73 -7.20 -0.74 14.82
N LEU A 74 -6.29 -1.52 14.26
CA LEU A 74 -5.36 -1.10 13.21
C LEU A 74 -5.48 -2.03 12.01
N LEU A 75 -5.81 -1.46 10.86
CA LEU A 75 -5.63 -2.08 9.56
C LEU A 75 -4.23 -1.70 9.03
N GLU A 76 -3.43 -2.68 8.66
CA GLU A 76 -2.11 -2.48 8.04
C GLU A 76 -2.05 -3.24 6.72
N CYS A 77 -1.61 -2.56 5.67
CA CYS A 77 -1.35 -3.12 4.36
C CYS A 77 0.01 -2.64 3.85
N THR A 78 0.87 -3.58 3.48
CA THR A 78 2.05 -3.31 2.63
C THR A 78 1.64 -3.34 1.16
N GLY A 79 2.58 -3.16 0.22
CA GLY A 79 2.28 -3.14 -1.21
C GLY A 79 1.53 -4.40 -1.68
N GLN A 80 1.87 -5.57 -1.16
CA GLN A 80 1.14 -6.81 -1.42
C GLN A 80 -0.29 -6.77 -0.88
N GLY A 81 -0.49 -6.34 0.37
CA GLY A 81 -1.81 -6.17 0.96
C GLY A 81 -2.66 -5.14 0.20
N CYS A 82 -2.05 -4.06 -0.32
CA CYS A 82 -2.73 -3.09 -1.18
C CYS A 82 -3.20 -3.73 -2.50
N ARG A 83 -2.41 -4.62 -3.12
CA ARG A 83 -2.83 -5.35 -4.32
C ARG A 83 -3.96 -6.34 -4.03
N GLU A 84 -3.95 -7.00 -2.87
CA GLU A 84 -5.04 -7.88 -2.45
C GLU A 84 -6.34 -7.11 -2.17
N LEU A 85 -6.26 -5.96 -1.51
CA LEU A 85 -7.41 -5.05 -1.36
C LEU A 85 -7.99 -4.63 -2.71
N GLU A 86 -7.15 -4.30 -3.69
CA GLU A 86 -7.60 -3.95 -5.03
C GLU A 86 -8.33 -5.09 -5.75
N LEU A 87 -7.91 -6.34 -5.52
CA LEU A 87 -8.62 -7.52 -6.04
C LEU A 87 -10.01 -7.63 -5.40
N ILE A 88 -10.11 -7.47 -4.07
CA ILE A 88 -11.39 -7.45 -3.35
C ILE A 88 -12.28 -6.33 -3.88
N PHE A 89 -11.75 -5.11 -4.03
CA PHE A 89 -12.50 -3.97 -4.56
C PHE A 89 -13.04 -4.25 -5.96
N LYS A 90 -12.21 -4.83 -6.84
CA LYS A 90 -12.61 -5.18 -8.20
C LYS A 90 -13.79 -6.17 -8.21
N GLU A 91 -13.75 -7.21 -7.38
CA GLU A 91 -14.84 -8.19 -7.26
C GLU A 91 -16.13 -7.57 -6.72
N LYS A 92 -15.98 -6.64 -5.76
CA LYS A 92 -17.10 -5.94 -5.12
C LYS A 92 -17.60 -4.71 -5.88
N LYS A 93 -16.95 -4.34 -6.98
CA LYS A 93 -17.19 -3.08 -7.73
C LYS A 93 -17.04 -1.83 -6.85
N GLU A 94 -16.08 -1.89 -5.92
CA GLU A 94 -15.65 -0.81 -5.06
C GLU A 94 -14.32 -0.23 -5.54
N ASP A 95 -13.84 0.83 -4.88
CA ASP A 95 -12.52 1.39 -5.11
C ASP A 95 -11.89 1.96 -3.81
N TRP A 96 -10.65 2.41 -3.92
CA TRP A 96 -9.93 3.05 -2.81
C TRP A 96 -10.66 4.25 -2.22
N ARG A 97 -11.36 5.04 -3.06
CA ARG A 97 -12.05 6.25 -2.60
C ARG A 97 -13.23 5.85 -1.71
N GLY A 98 -14.05 4.90 -2.14
CA GLY A 98 -15.17 4.35 -1.37
C GLY A 98 -14.68 3.76 -0.05
N PHE A 99 -13.64 2.93 -0.10
CA PHE A 99 -13.07 2.32 1.11
C PHE A 99 -12.51 3.34 2.11
N ILE A 100 -11.69 4.30 1.65
CA ILE A 100 -11.11 5.32 2.53
C ILE A 100 -12.21 6.23 3.09
N ALA A 101 -13.22 6.60 2.29
CA ALA A 101 -14.35 7.39 2.77
C ALA A 101 -15.12 6.66 3.86
N PHE A 102 -15.45 5.39 3.65
CA PHE A 102 -16.07 4.52 4.64
C PHE A 102 -15.25 4.49 5.94
N CYS A 103 -13.95 4.19 5.86
CA CYS A 103 -13.12 4.12 7.06
C CYS A 103 -12.98 5.47 7.79
N VAL A 104 -12.74 6.56 7.08
CA VAL A 104 -12.41 7.86 7.68
C VAL A 104 -13.66 8.62 8.11
N LEU A 105 -14.68 8.68 7.25
CA LEU A 105 -15.88 9.49 7.50
C LEU A 105 -16.85 8.80 8.44
N ASP A 106 -17.08 7.50 8.26
CA ASP A 106 -18.08 6.77 9.05
C ASP A 106 -17.50 6.28 10.39
N PHE A 107 -16.19 6.01 10.44
CA PHE A 107 -15.53 5.40 11.60
C PHE A 107 -14.40 6.22 12.20
N SER A 108 -14.17 7.44 11.72
CA SER A 108 -13.13 8.34 12.25
C SER A 108 -11.73 7.72 12.25
N ALA A 109 -11.43 6.87 11.26
CA ALA A 109 -10.11 6.29 11.10
C ALA A 109 -9.05 7.37 10.87
N LYS A 110 -7.88 7.21 11.48
CA LYS A 110 -6.71 8.03 11.28
C LYS A 110 -5.72 7.30 10.37
N CYS A 111 -5.36 7.93 9.27
CA CYS A 111 -4.27 7.43 8.43
C CYS A 111 -2.93 7.68 9.14
N THR A 112 -2.25 6.60 9.55
CA THR A 112 -0.96 6.66 10.25
C THR A 112 0.21 6.36 9.31
N ARG A 113 -0.04 5.73 8.17
CA ARG A 113 0.93 5.55 7.06
C ARG A 113 0.20 5.51 5.73
N ILE A 114 0.73 6.20 4.74
CA ILE A 114 0.31 6.12 3.34
C ILE A 114 1.54 6.29 2.47
N ASP A 115 1.83 5.27 1.66
CA ASP A 115 2.91 5.31 0.69
C ASP A 115 2.26 5.20 -0.70
N LEU A 116 2.66 6.10 -1.62
CA LEU A 116 2.23 6.07 -3.02
C LEU A 116 3.45 5.78 -3.89
N ALA A 117 3.35 4.74 -4.72
CA ALA A 117 4.34 4.37 -5.71
C ALA A 117 3.95 4.92 -7.08
N LEU A 118 4.95 5.36 -7.84
CA LEU A 118 4.83 5.73 -9.25
C LEU A 118 5.61 4.71 -10.07
N ASP A 119 4.88 3.86 -10.77
CA ASP A 119 5.45 2.83 -11.63
C ASP A 119 5.66 3.40 -13.04
N GLU A 120 6.92 3.55 -13.44
CA GLU A 120 7.26 3.86 -14.83
C GLU A 120 7.27 2.55 -15.65
N LYS A 121 6.37 2.45 -16.63
CA LYS A 121 6.35 1.29 -17.53
C LYS A 121 7.52 1.38 -18.51
N TYR A 122 8.10 0.23 -18.82
CA TYR A 122 9.20 0.12 -19.77
C TYR A 122 8.82 0.68 -21.14
N LYS A 123 9.68 1.53 -21.68
CA LYS A 123 9.60 2.14 -23.01
C LYS A 123 10.76 1.61 -23.86
N GLU A 124 10.43 0.99 -24.99
CA GLU A 124 11.41 0.43 -25.92
C GLU A 124 12.33 1.49 -26.53
N ASP A 125 11.90 2.75 -26.57
CA ASP A 125 12.69 3.89 -27.06
C ASP A 125 13.83 4.31 -26.11
N GLY A 126 13.94 3.67 -24.95
CA GLY A 126 14.99 3.95 -23.97
C GLY A 126 14.81 5.28 -23.24
N THR A 127 13.64 5.92 -23.33
CA THR A 127 13.37 7.20 -22.66
C THR A 127 12.97 7.06 -21.20
N ASN A 128 12.95 5.85 -20.64
CA ASN A 128 12.77 5.67 -19.21
C ASN A 128 13.89 6.33 -18.43
N PHE A 129 13.55 6.79 -17.23
CA PHE A 129 14.50 7.44 -16.36
C PHE A 129 15.50 6.41 -15.80
N ASP A 130 16.80 6.64 -15.99
CA ASP A 130 17.84 5.78 -15.44
C ASP A 130 18.23 6.22 -14.02
N LEU A 131 17.92 5.37 -13.02
CA LEU A 131 18.26 5.65 -11.62
C LEU A 131 19.76 5.91 -11.39
N ARG A 132 20.65 5.38 -12.25
CA ARG A 132 22.09 5.65 -12.18
C ARG A 132 22.42 7.11 -12.44
N GLU A 133 21.62 7.82 -13.25
CA GLU A 133 21.81 9.24 -13.49
C GLU A 133 21.63 10.06 -12.21
N LEU A 134 20.71 9.69 -11.32
CA LEU A 134 20.57 10.36 -10.00
C LEU A 134 21.83 10.20 -9.16
N ILE A 135 22.44 9.01 -9.19
CA ILE A 135 23.69 8.75 -8.47
C ILE A 135 24.78 9.67 -9.00
N HIS A 136 24.95 9.73 -10.33
CA HIS A 136 25.92 10.61 -10.97
C HIS A 136 25.69 12.09 -10.63
N LEU A 137 24.44 12.56 -10.71
CA LEU A 137 24.07 13.93 -10.38
C LEU A 137 24.36 14.26 -8.92
N TYR A 138 24.08 13.34 -7.99
CA TYR A 138 24.33 13.54 -6.57
C TYR A 138 25.83 13.70 -6.26
N TYR A 139 26.67 12.80 -6.79
CA TYR A 139 28.11 12.86 -6.54
C TYR A 139 28.78 14.04 -7.27
N ASN A 140 28.35 14.37 -8.48
CA ASN A 140 28.89 15.52 -9.21
C ASN A 140 28.52 16.86 -8.55
N ASN A 141 27.30 17.02 -8.03
CA ASN A 141 26.90 18.24 -7.31
C ASN A 141 27.58 18.39 -5.94
N ARG A 142 27.94 17.29 -5.25
CA ARG A 142 28.78 17.38 -4.04
C ARG A 142 30.18 17.91 -4.35
N ASN A 143 30.76 17.54 -5.49
CA ASN A 143 32.07 18.04 -5.90
C ASN A 143 32.06 19.53 -6.25
N PHE A 144 30.93 20.11 -6.67
CA PHE A 144 30.82 21.57 -6.87
C PHE A 144 30.71 22.35 -5.54
N ASN A 145 29.99 21.83 -4.56
CA ASN A 145 29.83 22.49 -3.26
C ASN A 145 31.08 22.41 -2.35
N SER A 146 32.03 21.50 -2.62
CA SER A 146 33.31 21.45 -1.90
C SER A 146 34.36 22.46 -2.38
N PHE A 147 34.13 23.16 -3.49
CA PHE A 147 34.99 24.27 -3.96
C PHE A 147 34.42 25.66 -3.64
N ALA A 148 33.26 25.75 -2.99
CA ALA A 148 32.62 27.01 -2.59
C ALA A 148 32.87 27.38 -1.10
N VAL A 149 33.99 26.91 -0.54
CA VAL A 149 34.54 27.42 0.72
C VAL A 149 35.95 27.93 0.43
N LEU A 150 36.03 29.18 -0.04
CA LEU A 150 37.22 30.04 0.01
C LEU A 150 36.80 31.37 0.63
#